data_AF-A0A974CPH1-F1
#
_entry.id   AF-A0A974CPH1-F1
#
_cell.length_a   1.000
_cell.length_b   1.000
_cell.length_c   1.000
_cell.angle_alpha   90.00
_cell.angle_beta   90.00
_cell.angle_gamma   90.00
#
_symmetry.space_group_name_H-M   'P 1'
#
loop_
_entity.id
_entity.type
_entity.pdbx_description
1 polymer ?
#
loop_
_entity_poly.entity_id
_entity_poly.type
_entity_poly.pdbx_seq_one_letter_code
_entity_poly.pdbx_strand_id
1 'polypeptide(L)'
;MSKNVIYYLKCLCRKGYVGKTNRMVKVRLNEHRSSIRNAHSKMTSISQHWVECKHNIAQLQWQVLEGIKMGYVNSDKKLLQSAFGFGNLILYPQRD
;
A
#
# COMPACT_ATOMS: atom_id res chain seq x y z
N MET A 1 15.45 -0.43 -8.79
CA MET A 1 14.14 -0.46 -8.08
C MET A 1 13.01 -0.58 -9.09
N SER A 2 11.94 -1.31 -8.75
CA SER A 2 10.92 -1.77 -9.71
C SER A 2 9.77 -0.77 -9.94
N LYS A 3 9.23 -0.77 -11.17
CA LYS A 3 8.00 -0.08 -11.60
C LYS A 3 6.93 -1.12 -11.94
N ASN A 4 5.68 -0.70 -12.08
CA ASN A 4 4.55 -1.58 -12.43
C ASN A 4 4.47 -2.76 -11.46
N VAL A 5 4.34 -2.50 -10.17
CA VAL A 5 4.35 -3.57 -9.15
C VAL A 5 3.10 -3.56 -8.29
N ILE A 6 2.75 -4.74 -7.81
CA ILE A 6 1.90 -4.94 -6.64
C ILE A 6 2.83 -5.00 -5.43
N TYR A 7 2.52 -4.22 -4.41
CA TYR A 7 3.30 -4.16 -3.18
C TYR A 7 2.39 -4.33 -1.96
N TYR A 8 3.00 -4.78 -0.87
CA TYR A 8 2.36 -4.95 0.42
C TYR A 8 3.01 -4.03 1.45
N LEU A 9 2.20 -3.27 2.18
CA LEU A 9 2.60 -2.60 3.41
C LEU A 9 2.16 -3.46 4.59
N LYS A 10 3.12 -3.82 5.43
CA LYS A 10 2.89 -4.65 6.62
C LYS A 10 2.80 -3.76 7.84
N CYS A 11 1.72 -3.93 8.62
CA CYS A 11 1.59 -3.35 9.95
C CYS A 11 1.91 -4.40 11.03
N LEU A 12 2.54 -3.96 12.12
CA LEU A 12 2.80 -4.80 13.30
C LEU A 12 1.49 -5.23 14.00
N CYS A 13 0.41 -4.49 13.80
CA CYS A 13 -0.94 -4.78 14.26
C CYS A 13 -1.61 -5.96 13.53
N ARG A 14 -0.86 -6.76 12.77
CA ARG A 14 -1.34 -7.89 11.95
C ARG A 14 -2.35 -7.49 10.86
N LYS A 15 -2.41 -6.21 10.52
CA LYS A 15 -3.11 -5.70 9.34
C LYS A 15 -2.11 -5.40 8.22
N GLY A 16 -2.59 -5.23 6.99
CA GLY A 16 -1.75 -4.70 5.92
C GLY A 16 -2.52 -4.04 4.80
N TYR A 17 -1.78 -3.54 3.82
CA TYR A 17 -2.35 -2.87 2.65
C TYR A 17 -1.69 -3.42 1.39
N VAL A 18 -2.50 -3.85 0.43
CA VAL A 18 -2.01 -4.28 -0.89
C VAL A 18 -2.36 -3.19 -1.89
N GLY A 19 -1.33 -2.61 -2.50
CA GLY A 19 -1.48 -1.56 -3.51
C GLY A 19 -0.81 -1.93 -4.82
N LYS A 20 -1.21 -1.25 -5.90
CA LYS A 20 -0.50 -1.27 -7.18
C LYS A 20 0.10 0.10 -7.49
N THR A 21 1.21 0.13 -8.22
CA THR A 21 1.77 1.37 -8.76
C THR A 21 2.45 1.15 -10.10
N ASN A 22 2.18 2.06 -11.04
CA ASN A 22 2.90 2.13 -12.32
C ASN A 22 4.19 2.97 -12.20
N ARG A 23 4.31 3.78 -11.15
CA ARG A 23 5.51 4.55 -10.82
C ARG A 23 6.55 3.66 -10.16
N MET A 24 7.72 4.22 -9.87
CA MET A 24 8.70 3.55 -9.01
C MET A 24 8.10 3.32 -7.63
N VAL A 25 8.22 2.10 -7.10
CA VAL A 25 7.67 1.76 -5.77
C VAL A 25 8.16 2.69 -4.67
N LYS A 26 9.42 3.14 -4.72
CA LYS A 26 10.00 4.12 -3.79
C LYS A 26 9.24 5.44 -3.76
N VAL A 27 8.80 5.93 -4.91
CA VAL A 27 8.02 7.17 -5.01
C VAL A 27 6.68 6.98 -4.30
N ARG A 28 6.00 5.86 -4.56
CA ARG A 28 4.73 5.53 -3.91
C ARG A 28 4.85 5.39 -2.39
N LEU A 29 5.95 4.80 -1.91
CA LEU A 29 6.24 4.69 -0.48
C LEU A 29 6.50 6.05 0.16
N ASN A 30 7.17 6.96 -0.55
CA ASN A 30 7.39 8.32 -0.08
C ASN A 30 6.08 9.12 -0.02
N GLU A 31 5.18 8.92 -0.99
CA GLU A 31 3.83 9.50 -0.98
C GLU A 31 3.03 9.03 0.25
N HIS A 32 3.04 7.72 0.54
CA HIS A 32 2.42 7.16 1.75
C HIS A 32 3.01 7.75 3.03
N ARG A 33 4.34 7.82 3.11
CA ARG A 33 5.05 8.46 4.24
C ARG A 33 4.68 9.94 4.40
N SER A 34 4.52 10.65 3.30
CA SER A 34 4.07 12.05 3.32
C SER A 34 2.63 12.16 3.82
N SER A 35 1.73 11.29 3.35
CA SER A 35 0.33 11.26 3.79
C SER A 35 0.20 10.96 5.28
N ILE A 36 0.99 10.02 5.83
CA ILE A 36 1.03 9.73 7.27
C ILE A 36 1.49 10.97 8.06
N ARG A 37 2.55 11.66 7.62
CA ARG A 37 3.04 12.88 8.31
C ARG A 37 2.03 14.03 8.25
N ASN A 38 1.30 14.14 7.14
CA ASN A 38 0.34 15.21 6.89
C ASN A 38 -1.12 14.73 7.05
N ALA A 39 -1.35 13.75 7.94
CA ALA A 39 -2.67 13.15 8.13
C ALA A 39 -3.75 14.16 8.60
N HIS A 40 -3.37 15.36 9.03
CA HIS A 40 -4.28 16.44 9.38
C HIS A 40 -4.92 17.14 8.16
N SER A 41 -4.32 17.07 6.96
CA SER A 41 -4.81 17.78 5.77
C SER A 41 -5.65 16.90 4.85
N LYS A 42 -5.21 15.65 4.61
CA LYS A 42 -5.91 14.69 3.75
C LYS A 42 -5.57 13.28 4.19
N MET A 43 -6.55 12.58 4.74
CA MET A 43 -6.38 11.20 5.20
C MET A 43 -6.62 10.21 4.06
N THR A 44 -5.58 9.42 3.77
CA THR A 44 -5.68 8.13 3.10
C THR A 44 -6.02 7.03 4.09
N SER A 45 -6.50 5.89 3.61
CA SER A 45 -6.76 4.69 4.44
C SER A 45 -5.56 4.30 5.32
N ILE A 46 -4.35 4.39 4.75
CA ILE A 46 -3.10 4.11 5.45
C ILE A 46 -2.82 5.17 6.52
N SER A 47 -2.90 6.46 6.18
CA SER A 47 -2.65 7.52 7.16
C SER A 47 -3.67 7.54 8.30
N GLN A 48 -4.94 7.22 8.00
CA GLN A 48 -6.00 7.07 9.00
C GLN A 48 -5.66 5.96 9.98
N HIS A 49 -5.33 4.78 9.46
CA HIS A 49 -4.92 3.67 10.31
C HIS A 49 -3.68 3.98 11.17
N TRP A 50 -2.69 4.68 10.60
CA TRP A 50 -1.49 5.07 11.35
C TRP A 50 -1.81 6.01 12.52
N VAL A 51 -2.74 6.96 12.32
CA VAL A 51 -3.19 7.87 13.37
C VAL A 51 -4.01 7.13 14.44
N GLU A 52 -5.01 6.37 14.03
CA GLU A 52 -5.92 5.64 14.95
C GLU A 52 -5.17 4.62 15.82
N CYS A 53 -4.22 3.89 15.22
CA CYS A 53 -3.42 2.90 15.93
C CYS A 53 -2.14 3.47 16.55
N LYS A 54 -1.95 4.80 16.50
CA LYS A 54 -0.81 5.54 17.07
C LYS A 54 0.55 4.94 16.65
N HIS A 55 0.66 4.56 15.38
CA HIS A 55 1.87 3.96 14.83
C HIS A 55 2.90 5.02 14.47
N ASN A 56 4.18 4.70 14.66
CA ASN A 56 5.29 5.50 14.18
C ASN A 56 5.56 5.16 12.70
N ILE A 57 5.83 6.17 11.89
CA ILE A 57 6.18 6.00 10.47
C ILE A 57 7.42 5.11 10.24
N ALA A 58 8.34 5.06 11.21
CA ALA A 58 9.51 4.18 11.18
C ALA A 58 9.13 2.70 11.24
N GLN A 59 7.94 2.35 11.73
CA GLN A 59 7.42 0.99 11.79
C GLN A 59 6.83 0.52 10.45
N LEU A 60 6.77 1.39 9.43
CA LEU A 60 6.27 1.05 8.10
C LEU A 60 7.22 0.06 7.40
N GLN A 61 6.80 -1.20 7.36
CA GLN A 61 7.46 -2.26 6.60
C GLN A 61 6.75 -2.48 5.26
N TRP A 62 7.50 -2.88 4.24
CA TRP A 62 6.94 -3.11 2.91
C TRP A 62 7.73 -4.17 2.14
N GLN A 63 7.07 -4.77 1.15
CA GLN A 63 7.69 -5.66 0.18
C GLN A 63 6.99 -5.58 -1.17
N VAL A 64 7.71 -5.88 -2.25
CA VAL A 64 7.09 -6.14 -3.56
C VAL A 64 6.54 -7.56 -3.53
N LEU A 65 5.28 -7.72 -3.94
CA LEU A 65 4.68 -9.03 -4.13
C LEU A 65 4.92 -9.53 -5.55
N GLU A 66 4.70 -8.67 -6.54
CA GLU A 66 4.80 -9.08 -7.95
C GLU A 66 5.02 -7.90 -8.91
N GLY A 67 5.69 -8.17 -10.03
CA GLY A 67 5.72 -7.28 -11.19
C GLY A 67 4.53 -7.51 -12.14
N ILE A 68 3.94 -6.42 -12.60
CA ILE A 68 2.87 -6.37 -13.59
C ILE A 68 3.50 -6.14 -14.97
N LYS A 69 3.26 -7.05 -15.92
CA LYS A 69 3.71 -6.87 -17.30
C LYS A 69 2.99 -5.68 -17.94
N MET A 70 3.72 -4.88 -18.71
CA MET A 70 3.17 -3.76 -19.46
C MET A 70 2.12 -4.27 -20.46
N GLY A 71 0.94 -3.64 -20.50
CA GLY A 71 -0.19 -4.09 -21.33
C GLY A 71 -1.11 -5.14 -20.69
N TYR A 72 -0.91 -5.50 -19.42
CA TYR A 72 -1.83 -6.41 -18.73
C TYR A 72 -3.17 -5.72 -18.42
N VAL A 73 -4.16 -6.00 -19.25
CA VAL A 73 -5.51 -5.39 -19.26
C VAL A 73 -6.23 -5.53 -17.90
N ASN A 74 -5.88 -6.54 -17.10
CA ASN A 74 -6.62 -6.87 -15.88
C ASN A 74 -5.79 -6.78 -14.58
N SER A 75 -4.94 -5.76 -14.47
CA SER A 75 -4.10 -5.54 -13.27
C SER A 75 -4.89 -5.51 -11.95
N ASP A 76 -6.17 -5.11 -11.98
CA ASP A 76 -7.05 -5.11 -10.81
C ASP A 76 -7.45 -6.52 -10.36
N LYS A 77 -7.69 -7.48 -11.27
CA LYS A 77 -7.90 -8.88 -10.89
C LYS A 77 -6.69 -9.47 -10.19
N LYS A 78 -5.49 -9.04 -10.59
CA LYS A 78 -4.24 -9.51 -9.99
C LYS A 78 -4.00 -8.91 -8.61
N LEU A 79 -4.41 -7.65 -8.43
CA LEU A 79 -4.46 -7.00 -7.13
C LEU A 79 -5.45 -7.70 -6.18
N LEU A 80 -6.62 -8.12 -6.69
CA LEU A 80 -7.61 -8.94 -5.96
C LEU A 80 -7.00 -10.25 -5.51
N GLN A 81 -6.43 -11.02 -6.43
CA GLN A 81 -5.77 -12.28 -6.12
C GLN A 81 -4.66 -12.12 -5.08
N SER A 82 -3.83 -11.08 -5.21
CA SER A 82 -2.75 -10.80 -4.24
C SER A 82 -3.28 -10.47 -2.85
N ALA A 83 -4.43 -9.81 -2.77
CA ALA A 83 -5.07 -9.43 -1.50
C ALA A 83 -5.76 -10.58 -0.78
N PHE A 84 -6.30 -11.58 -1.49
CA PHE A 84 -6.96 -12.74 -0.88
C PHE A 84 -6.05 -13.54 0.07
N GLY A 85 -4.73 -13.51 -0.13
CA GLY A 85 -3.75 -14.15 0.75
C GLY A 85 -3.51 -13.44 2.08
N PHE A 86 -4.07 -12.24 2.30
CA PHE A 86 -3.87 -11.43 3.50
C PHE A 86 -5.20 -11.25 4.24
N GLY A 87 -5.47 -12.09 5.24
CA GLY A 87 -6.77 -12.15 5.93
C GLY A 87 -7.19 -10.90 6.72
N ASN A 88 -6.30 -9.93 6.92
CA ASN A 88 -6.59 -8.67 7.63
C ASN A 88 -6.03 -7.48 6.82
N LEU A 89 -6.83 -6.93 5.93
CA LEU A 89 -6.47 -5.73 5.17
C LEU A 89 -7.09 -4.47 5.79
N ILE A 90 -6.27 -3.42 5.88
CA ILE A 90 -6.66 -2.13 6.46
C ILE A 90 -7.70 -1.46 5.56
N LEU A 91 -7.66 -1.70 4.24
CA LEU A 91 -8.74 -1.51 3.26
C LEU A 91 -8.29 -2.04 1.89
N TYR A 92 -9.26 -2.45 1.06
CA TYR A 92 -9.07 -2.82 -0.34
C TYR A 92 -8.86 -1.56 -1.19
N PRO A 93 -7.96 -1.53 -2.20
CA PRO A 93 -7.48 -0.28 -2.79
C PRO A 93 -8.59 0.56 -3.43
N GLN A 94 -9.12 1.49 -2.65
CA GLN A 94 -9.60 2.78 -3.12
C GLN A 94 -8.36 3.57 -3.55
N ARG A 95 -8.45 4.27 -4.69
CA ARG A 95 -7.33 5.04 -5.24
C ARG A 95 -6.96 6.16 -4.26
N ASP A 96 -5.98 5.90 -3.41
CA ASP A 96 -5.21 6.94 -2.71
C ASP A 96 -4.31 7.69 -3.72
#